data_AF-A0A182F7X7-F1
#
_entry.id   AF-A0A182F7X7-F1
#
_cell.length_a   1.000
_cell.length_b   1.000
_cell.length_c   1.000
_cell.angle_alpha   90.00
_cell.angle_beta   90.00
_cell.angle_gamma   90.00
#
_symmetry.space_group_name_H-M   'P 1'
#
loop_
_entity.id
_entity.type
_entity.pdbx_description
1 polymer ?
#
loop_
_entity_poly.entity_id
_entity_poly.type
_entity_poly.pdbx_seq_one_letter_code
_entity_poly.pdbx_strand_id
1 'polypeptide(L)'
;SVTLGCHLLRTKKFVFLATSSDLSDSLQKSRIRKEIMRLSLLRLARLNPAVKELRLHLCQSGEESQGVRDFVNKQYVQLKRDNPSLPILVRECSGVQPRLWVRYEMGKEKSVPLTKATAEDIAKHIETLGKGP
;
A
#
# COMPACT_ATOMS: atom_id res chain seq x y z
N SER A 1 -43.23 54.87 -14.07
CA SER A 1 -44.33 54.72 -13.10
C SER A 1 -44.43 53.28 -12.63
N VAL A 2 -44.31 53.11 -11.30
CA VAL A 2 -44.74 52.00 -10.43
C VAL A 2 -44.01 50.65 -10.57
N THR A 3 -42.89 50.47 -9.86
CA THR A 3 -42.75 49.68 -8.60
C THR A 3 -43.09 48.18 -8.73
N LEU A 4 -42.07 47.32 -8.88
CA LEU A 4 -42.16 45.90 -8.54
C LEU A 4 -41.45 45.67 -7.21
N GLY A 5 -42.27 45.29 -6.23
CA GLY A 5 -41.94 45.22 -4.82
C GLY A 5 -41.11 44.01 -4.40
N CYS A 6 -40.14 44.34 -3.56
CA CYS A 6 -39.68 43.67 -2.35
C CYS A 6 -40.47 42.46 -1.77
N HIS A 7 -39.67 41.62 -1.11
CA HIS A 7 -39.95 40.88 0.14
C HIS A 7 -40.55 39.47 0.12
N LEU A 8 -39.62 38.50 0.05
CA LEU A 8 -39.31 37.51 1.08
C LEU A 8 -40.31 37.37 2.26
N LEU A 9 -41.09 36.29 2.23
CA LEU A 9 -41.77 35.60 3.34
C LEU A 9 -42.03 34.15 2.83
N ARG A 10 -41.92 33.02 3.53
CA ARG A 10 -41.46 32.62 4.85
C ARG A 10 -41.55 31.06 4.83
N THR A 11 -40.53 30.34 5.28
CA THR A 11 -40.59 29.03 5.98
C THR A 11 -41.40 27.83 5.43
N LYS A 12 -40.73 26.70 5.11
CA LYS A 12 -40.87 25.33 5.72
C LYS A 12 -40.44 24.17 4.77
N LYS A 13 -39.40 23.44 5.21
CA LYS A 13 -39.06 21.99 5.08
C LYS A 13 -39.56 21.09 3.91
N PHE A 14 -38.57 20.47 3.23
CA PHE A 14 -38.35 19.03 2.95
C PHE A 14 -39.39 18.22 2.12
N VAL A 15 -38.97 17.63 0.98
CA VAL A 15 -38.89 16.17 0.68
C VAL A 15 -38.41 15.91 -0.77
N PHE A 16 -37.67 14.82 -0.90
CA PHE A 16 -36.88 14.22 -1.98
C PHE A 16 -37.72 13.31 -2.92
N LEU A 17 -37.30 13.10 -4.18
CA LEU A 17 -37.45 11.90 -5.06
C LEU A 17 -37.33 12.31 -6.54
N ALA A 18 -36.24 12.06 -7.26
CA ALA A 18 -35.69 10.78 -7.79
C ALA A 18 -35.84 10.76 -9.32
N THR A 19 -34.74 11.04 -10.03
CA THR A 19 -34.62 10.95 -11.49
C THR A 19 -34.20 9.54 -11.89
N SER A 20 -35.12 8.86 -12.58
CA SER A 20 -34.92 7.78 -13.56
C SER A 20 -33.47 7.48 -13.97
N SER A 21 -32.79 6.52 -13.30
CA SER A 21 -31.58 5.86 -13.84
C SER A 21 -31.19 4.55 -13.11
N ASP A 22 -32.13 3.86 -12.46
CA ASP A 22 -31.80 2.77 -11.52
C ASP A 22 -31.78 1.32 -12.08
N LEU A 23 -31.77 1.09 -13.40
CA LEU A 23 -31.90 -0.27 -13.95
C LEU A 23 -30.69 -0.83 -14.72
N SER A 24 -29.58 -0.10 -14.83
CA SER A 24 -28.32 -0.59 -15.44
C SER A 24 -27.13 -0.73 -14.46
N ASP A 25 -27.37 -0.52 -13.16
CA ASP A 25 -26.31 -0.38 -12.16
C ASP A 25 -25.88 -1.73 -11.52
N SER A 26 -26.73 -2.77 -11.53
CA SER A 26 -26.41 -4.04 -10.85
C SER A 26 -25.31 -4.86 -11.56
N LEU A 27 -25.33 -4.89 -12.91
CA LEU A 27 -24.34 -5.61 -13.72
C LEU A 27 -23.03 -4.84 -13.86
N GLN A 28 -23.07 -3.50 -13.96
CA GLN A 28 -21.84 -2.68 -13.94
C GLN A 28 -21.14 -2.72 -12.57
N LYS A 29 -21.89 -2.74 -11.45
CA LYS A 29 -21.31 -2.87 -10.11
C LYS A 29 -20.60 -4.20 -9.87
N SER A 30 -21.03 -5.28 -10.51
CA SER A 30 -20.34 -6.58 -10.47
C SER A 30 -19.05 -6.60 -11.30
N ARG A 31 -19.03 -5.88 -12.43
CA ARG A 31 -17.88 -5.76 -13.34
C ARG A 31 -16.82 -4.81 -12.78
N ILE A 32 -17.28 -3.69 -12.21
CA ILE A 32 -16.46 -2.73 -11.48
C ILE A 32 -15.92 -3.36 -10.19
N ARG A 33 -16.69 -4.15 -9.44
CA ARG A 33 -16.15 -4.89 -8.28
C ARG A 33 -15.12 -5.95 -8.67
N LYS A 34 -15.30 -6.65 -9.79
CA LYS A 34 -14.31 -7.61 -10.32
C LYS A 34 -13.03 -6.92 -10.81
N GLU A 35 -13.15 -5.76 -11.45
CA GLU A 35 -12.00 -4.98 -11.93
C GLU A 35 -11.28 -4.23 -10.79
N ILE A 36 -12.03 -3.69 -9.83
CA ILE A 36 -11.51 -3.11 -8.59
C ILE A 36 -10.83 -4.19 -7.75
N MET A 37 -11.39 -5.40 -7.62
CA MET A 37 -10.69 -6.53 -6.97
C MET A 37 -9.42 -6.95 -7.70
N ARG A 38 -9.35 -6.80 -9.03
CA ARG A 38 -8.15 -7.05 -9.83
C ARG A 38 -7.07 -5.99 -9.63
N LEU A 39 -7.47 -4.75 -9.32
CA LEU A 39 -6.60 -3.62 -9.06
C LEU A 39 -6.16 -3.52 -7.58
N SER A 40 -6.97 -3.98 -6.64
CA SER A 40 -6.74 -3.72 -5.21
C SER A 40 -6.09 -4.85 -4.43
N LEU A 41 -5.95 -6.06 -4.97
CA LEU A 41 -5.57 -7.22 -4.13
C LEU A 41 -4.29 -7.98 -4.45
N LEU A 42 -3.59 -7.77 -5.57
CA LEU A 42 -2.40 -8.60 -5.86
C LEU A 42 -1.36 -7.93 -6.76
N ARG A 43 -0.69 -6.90 -6.26
CA ARG A 43 0.75 -6.74 -6.54
C ARG A 43 1.41 -6.17 -5.30
N LEU A 44 2.24 -6.98 -4.65
CA LEU A 44 3.35 -6.36 -3.95
C LEU A 44 4.09 -5.54 -5.02
N ALA A 45 4.23 -4.24 -4.76
CA ALA A 45 4.59 -3.26 -5.76
C ALA A 45 5.78 -3.77 -6.59
N ARG A 46 5.62 -3.80 -7.92
CA ARG A 46 6.78 -3.95 -8.82
C ARG A 46 7.75 -2.83 -8.45
N LEU A 47 8.91 -3.20 -7.93
CA LEU A 47 9.88 -2.24 -7.47
C LEU A 47 10.55 -1.60 -8.69
N ASN A 48 11.01 -0.36 -8.54
CA ASN A 48 11.68 0.36 -9.61
C ASN A 48 12.96 -0.41 -10.04
N PRO A 49 13.23 -0.57 -11.35
CA PRO A 49 14.49 -1.17 -11.84
C PRO A 49 15.77 -0.49 -11.33
N ALA A 50 15.67 0.73 -10.79
CA ALA A 50 16.75 1.42 -10.10
C ALA A 50 17.19 0.73 -8.80
N VAL A 51 16.34 -0.08 -8.17
CA VAL A 51 16.73 -0.92 -7.02
C VAL A 51 17.52 -2.10 -7.57
N LYS A 52 18.72 -2.35 -7.02
CA LYS A 52 19.57 -3.47 -7.43
C LYS A 52 19.63 -4.58 -6.40
N GLU A 53 19.42 -4.27 -5.12
CA GLU A 53 19.53 -5.27 -4.06
C GLU A 53 18.70 -4.86 -2.84
N LEU A 54 18.02 -5.83 -2.24
CA LEU A 54 17.31 -5.67 -0.98
C LEU A 54 17.89 -6.66 0.04
N ARG A 55 18.39 -6.17 1.17
CA ARG A 55 18.91 -7.02 2.25
C ARG A 55 18.06 -6.83 3.49
N LEU A 56 17.67 -7.93 4.11
CA LEU A 56 16.89 -7.94 5.33
C LEU A 56 17.66 -8.70 6.40
N HIS A 57 18.02 -8.03 7.50
CA HIS A 57 18.50 -8.71 8.70
C HIS A 57 17.36 -8.89 9.68
N LEU A 58 17.25 -10.09 10.23
CA LEU A 58 16.25 -10.44 11.23
C LEU A 58 16.88 -11.21 12.39
N CYS A 59 16.30 -11.07 13.58
CA CYS A 59 16.61 -11.93 14.72
C CYS A 59 15.67 -13.13 14.81
N GLN A 60 16.25 -14.29 15.14
CA GLN A 60 15.51 -15.53 15.37
C GLN A 60 14.72 -15.51 16.68
N SER A 61 15.31 -14.98 17.76
CA SER A 61 14.76 -15.02 19.13
C SER A 61 14.21 -13.68 19.64
N GLY A 62 14.65 -12.55 19.09
CA GLY A 62 14.25 -11.23 19.56
C GLY A 62 12.78 -10.88 19.26
N GLU A 63 12.07 -10.37 20.26
CA GLU A 63 10.69 -9.86 20.11
C GLU A 63 10.61 -8.72 19.09
N GLU A 64 11.65 -7.89 19.01
CA GLU A 64 11.72 -6.76 18.07
C GLU A 64 11.63 -7.19 16.59
N SER A 65 11.99 -8.44 16.28
CA SER A 65 11.95 -9.02 14.94
C SER A 65 10.73 -9.90 14.67
N GLN A 66 9.75 -9.97 15.59
CA GLN A 66 8.57 -10.81 15.40
C GLN A 66 7.80 -10.45 14.12
N GLY A 67 7.52 -9.16 13.90
CA GLY A 67 6.83 -8.71 12.69
C GLY A 67 7.62 -8.98 11.39
N VAL A 68 8.95 -8.95 11.46
CA VAL A 68 9.83 -9.26 10.31
C VAL A 68 9.79 -10.75 9.98
N ARG A 69 9.76 -11.64 10.99
CA ARG A 69 9.61 -13.08 10.79
C ARG A 69 8.28 -13.40 10.11
N ASP A 70 7.19 -12.81 10.58
CA ASP A 70 5.85 -12.98 10.00
C ASP A 70 5.78 -12.46 8.55
N PHE A 71 6.42 -11.32 8.29
CA PHE A 71 6.56 -10.75 6.95
C PHE A 71 7.29 -11.70 6.00
N VAL A 72 8.42 -12.25 6.42
CA VAL A 72 9.21 -13.19 5.60
C VAL A 72 8.40 -14.46 5.31
N ASN A 73 7.67 -15.00 6.28
CA ASN A 73 6.89 -16.22 6.07
C ASN A 73 5.74 -16.04 5.05
N LYS A 74 5.06 -14.88 5.06
CA LYS A 74 3.84 -14.66 4.26
C LYS A 74 4.09 -13.92 2.95
N GLN A 75 4.90 -12.86 2.96
CA GLN A 75 5.02 -11.92 1.84
C GLN A 75 6.28 -12.14 0.99
N TYR A 76 7.31 -12.82 1.50
CA TYR A 76 8.56 -13.05 0.77
C TYR A 76 8.36 -13.80 -0.56
N VAL A 77 7.54 -14.85 -0.55
CA VAL A 77 7.27 -15.66 -1.74
C VAL A 77 6.59 -14.82 -2.83
N GLN A 78 5.66 -13.95 -2.44
CA GLN A 78 4.96 -13.06 -3.36
C GLN A 78 5.90 -11.99 -3.92
N LEU A 79 6.71 -11.36 -3.05
CA LEU A 79 7.72 -10.37 -3.46
C LEU A 79 8.69 -10.90 -4.52
N LYS A 80 9.17 -12.13 -4.33
CA LYS A 80 10.11 -12.78 -5.27
C LYS A 80 9.44 -13.17 -6.58
N ARG A 81 8.17 -13.58 -6.55
CA ARG A 81 7.39 -13.87 -7.76
C ARG A 81 7.15 -12.63 -8.60
N ASP A 82 6.82 -11.50 -7.94
CA ASP A 82 6.55 -10.24 -8.62
C ASP A 82 7.83 -9.58 -9.18
N ASN A 83 9.00 -9.87 -8.57
CA ASN A 83 10.28 -9.28 -8.93
C ASN A 83 11.40 -10.34 -9.07
N PRO A 84 11.40 -11.16 -10.14
CA PRO A 84 12.39 -12.23 -10.31
C PRO A 84 13.81 -11.73 -10.57
N SER A 85 13.98 -10.50 -11.08
CA SER A 85 15.28 -9.90 -11.38
C SER A 85 15.94 -9.23 -10.16
N LEU A 86 15.22 -9.06 -9.06
CA LEU A 86 15.73 -8.39 -7.86
C LEU A 86 16.27 -9.42 -6.86
N PRO A 87 17.58 -9.41 -6.56
CA PRO A 87 18.13 -10.24 -5.50
C PRO A 87 17.68 -9.70 -4.13
N ILE A 88 16.89 -10.53 -3.43
CA ILE A 88 16.48 -10.30 -2.05
C ILE A 88 17.29 -11.23 -1.14
N LEU A 89 18.16 -10.66 -0.31
CA LEU A 89 19.00 -11.38 0.64
C LEU A 89 18.39 -11.30 2.04
N VAL A 90 18.11 -12.45 2.65
CA VAL A 90 17.70 -12.53 4.06
C VAL A 90 18.86 -13.10 4.86
N ARG A 91 19.28 -12.40 5.92
CA ARG A 91 20.31 -12.87 6.86
C ARG A 91 19.70 -12.96 8.25
N GLU A 92 19.79 -14.14 8.82
CA GLU A 92 19.37 -14.38 10.19
C GLU A 92 20.58 -14.18 11.10
N CYS A 93 20.48 -13.23 12.03
CA CYS A 93 21.53 -12.89 12.97
C CYS A 93 20.96 -12.92 14.39
N SER A 94 21.76 -13.32 15.39
CA SER A 94 21.33 -13.28 16.80
C SER A 94 21.77 -11.97 17.46
N GLY A 95 20.90 -11.33 18.24
CA GLY A 95 21.24 -10.12 19.01
C GLY A 95 21.42 -8.85 18.19
N VAL A 96 20.94 -8.80 16.95
CA VAL A 96 21.04 -7.65 16.04
C VAL A 96 19.68 -7.02 15.81
N GLN A 97 19.58 -5.69 15.88
CA GLN A 97 18.33 -5.01 15.54
C GLN A 97 17.93 -5.30 14.08
N PRO A 98 16.66 -5.69 13.82
CA PRO A 98 16.21 -5.96 12.48
C PRO A 98 16.35 -4.70 11.62
N ARG A 99 16.91 -4.86 10.42
CA ARG A 99 17.22 -3.74 9.54
C ARG A 99 17.03 -4.13 8.08
N LEU A 100 16.48 -3.21 7.32
CA LEU A 100 16.30 -3.29 5.89
C LEU A 100 17.33 -2.40 5.19
N TRP A 101 18.09 -2.97 4.26
CA TRP A 101 18.96 -2.22 3.36
C TRP A 101 18.45 -2.33 1.93
N VAL A 102 18.58 -1.23 1.20
CA VAL A 102 18.26 -1.16 -0.21
C VAL A 102 19.41 -0.46 -0.93
N ARG A 103 19.95 -1.13 -1.95
CA ARG A 103 21.00 -0.60 -2.82
C ARG A 103 20.39 -0.17 -4.16
N TYR A 104 20.73 1.03 -4.61
CA TYR A 104 20.28 1.60 -5.88
C TYR A 104 21.41 1.60 -6.94
N GLU A 105 21.04 1.79 -8.20
CA GLU A 105 21.91 1.76 -9.38
C GLU A 105 23.07 2.77 -9.37
N MET A 106 22.95 3.86 -8.60
CA MET A 106 23.99 4.90 -8.49
C MET A 106 24.91 4.72 -7.26
N GLY A 107 25.01 3.49 -6.72
CA GLY A 107 25.81 3.22 -5.53
C GLY A 107 25.26 3.81 -4.22
N LYS A 108 24.06 4.39 -4.25
CA LYS A 108 23.36 4.87 -3.05
C LYS A 108 22.81 3.67 -2.27
N GLU A 109 23.02 3.67 -0.96
CA GLU A 109 22.45 2.69 -0.04
C GLU A 109 21.58 3.42 0.99
N LYS A 110 20.35 2.93 1.20
CA LYS A 110 19.48 3.39 2.28
C LYS A 110 19.29 2.25 3.27
N SER A 111 19.34 2.57 4.56
CA SER A 111 19.06 1.62 5.63
C SER A 111 17.95 2.13 6.53
N VAL A 112 17.01 1.25 6.87
CA VAL A 112 15.87 1.55 7.74
C VAL A 112 15.82 0.52 8.86
N PRO A 113 15.91 0.93 10.13
CA PRO A 113 15.69 0.02 11.26
C PRO A 113 14.22 -0.39 11.31
N LEU A 114 13.96 -1.67 11.56
CA LEU A 114 12.62 -2.26 11.63
C LEU A 114 12.29 -2.73 13.05
N THR A 115 12.72 -1.98 14.06
CA THR A 115 12.51 -2.32 15.48
C THR A 115 11.02 -2.29 15.83
N LYS A 116 10.46 -3.46 16.21
CA LYS A 116 9.05 -3.63 16.61
C LYS A 116 8.04 -3.20 15.52
N ALA A 117 8.45 -3.21 14.26
CA ALA A 117 7.56 -2.91 13.14
C ALA A 117 6.60 -4.07 12.87
N THR A 118 5.35 -3.77 12.48
CA THR A 118 4.39 -4.77 12.03
C THR A 118 4.69 -5.20 10.58
N ALA A 119 4.15 -6.35 10.14
CA ALA A 119 4.31 -6.81 8.76
C ALA A 119 3.77 -5.77 7.74
N GLU A 120 2.71 -5.06 8.08
CA GLU A 120 2.13 -4.02 7.23
C GLU A 120 3.05 -2.80 7.07
N ASP A 121 3.70 -2.39 8.15
CA ASP A 121 4.62 -1.25 8.12
C ASP A 121 5.88 -1.59 7.34
N ILE A 122 6.36 -2.83 7.42
CA ILE A 122 7.48 -3.31 6.61
C ILE A 122 7.13 -3.27 5.12
N ALA A 123 5.91 -3.68 4.75
CA ALA A 123 5.44 -3.59 3.37
C ALA A 123 5.43 -2.13 2.89
N LYS A 124 4.93 -1.19 3.70
CA LYS A 124 4.97 0.25 3.38
C LYS A 124 6.40 0.76 3.20
N HIS A 125 7.32 0.38 4.09
CA HIS A 125 8.73 0.78 3.97
C HIS A 125 9.36 0.25 2.68
N ILE A 126 9.07 -0.99 2.29
CA ILE A 126 9.55 -1.57 1.04
C ILE A 126 8.97 -0.83 -0.16
N GLU A 127 7.70 -0.45 -0.14
CA GLU A 127 7.09 0.36 -1.20
C GLU A 127 7.71 1.75 -1.29
N THR A 128 7.97 2.41 -0.15
CA THR A 128 8.64 3.72 -0.12
C THR A 128 10.04 3.64 -0.71
N LEU A 129 10.83 2.65 -0.30
CA LEU A 129 12.19 2.45 -0.79
C LEU A 129 12.21 1.96 -2.25
N GLY A 130 11.16 1.23 -2.65
CA GLY A 130 10.98 0.67 -3.99
C GLY A 130 10.71 1.70 -5.08
N LYS A 131 10.20 2.89 -4.73
CA LYS A 131 9.90 3.96 -5.71
C LYS A 131 11.15 4.65 -6.25
N GLY A 132 12.25 4.66 -5.48
CA GLY A 132 13.53 5.26 -5.87
C GLY A 132 14.16 6.07 -4.73
N PRO A 133 15.40 6.55 -4.93
CA PRO A 133 16.10 7.40 -3.96
C PRO A 133 15.47 8.79 -3.81
#